data_AF-A0A922YPX3-F1
#
_entry.id   AF-A0A922YPX3-F1
#
_cell.length_a   1.000
_cell.length_b   1.000
_cell.length_c   1.000
_cell.angle_alpha   90.00
_cell.angle_beta   90.00
_cell.angle_gamma   90.00
#
_symmetry.space_group_name_H-M   'P 1'
#
loop_
_entity.id
_entity.type
_entity.pdbx_description
1 polymer ?
#
loop_
_entity_poly.entity_id
_entity_poly.type
_entity_poly.pdbx_seq_one_letter_code
_entity_poly.pdbx_strand_id
1 'polypeptide(L)'
;MDLSLEDEEDRYELRITAEDVREAYLLDARRFMQLGLVGEVVFWLALIVGAADGPVRLVAMGAYAGAAIAIAWGVIQVGKASGMRPAQQGLFLLLALAPLVRLIPVAAFIGRNSSVASLWRPPAQTGRSAEAARQRAQTRQQQRAEKSSRRSKPAALEKRQAADELEVFDGQKGVQRVDTQAAVRAMPAAPAKHSVEPAARAVQWPANDMARQQALARLSTALPRIRLIDTEGHADGAQMPPELIMRDLNIPLDGDLSLLDLPVTRATKGAFGVQYMVEDGKRFNAVLASDLADAALSMDELHRMALANLRRLVKGELKLKRANPKEASYRAMRIKLDGSHESSVLLLDDLWDKTFKKHTPNGVVAVMPSRDECTFIDLSALTKGGLADLREAMLQAKRLNGEVVNAILHRQGRHWALAGELDGV
;
A
#
# COMPACT_ATOMS: atom_id res chain seq x y z
N MET A 1 -38.54 18.57 -34.68
CA MET A 1 -37.09 18.50 -34.95
C MET A 1 -36.54 17.58 -33.89
N ASP A 2 -36.72 16.28 -34.13
CA ASP A 2 -36.30 15.20 -33.23
C ASP A 2 -34.80 15.03 -33.35
N LEU A 3 -34.08 15.46 -32.31
CA LEU A 3 -32.69 15.10 -32.10
C LEU A 3 -32.71 13.88 -31.19
N SER A 4 -32.85 12.70 -31.80
CA SER A 4 -32.50 11.43 -31.18
C SER A 4 -31.00 11.45 -30.89
N LEU A 5 -30.66 11.82 -29.66
CA LEU A 5 -29.38 11.55 -29.02
C LEU A 5 -29.27 10.04 -28.78
N GLU A 6 -29.14 9.28 -29.86
CA GLU A 6 -28.37 8.05 -29.86
C GLU A 6 -26.89 8.47 -29.90
N ASP A 7 -26.44 9.14 -28.84
CA ASP A 7 -25.01 9.27 -28.55
C ASP A 7 -24.54 7.89 -28.12
N GLU A 8 -24.23 7.08 -29.13
CA GLU A 8 -22.99 6.29 -29.26
C GLU A 8 -22.16 6.27 -27.98
N GLU A 9 -22.67 5.56 -26.99
CA GLU A 9 -21.98 5.16 -25.79
C GLU A 9 -21.04 3.99 -26.14
N ASP A 10 -20.19 4.20 -27.16
CA ASP A 10 -18.93 3.49 -27.37
C ASP A 10 -17.97 3.96 -26.28
N ARG A 11 -18.36 3.61 -25.04
CA ARG A 11 -17.49 3.45 -23.90
C ARG A 11 -16.45 2.43 -24.36
N TYR A 12 -15.31 2.93 -24.80
CA TYR A 12 -14.07 2.18 -24.82
C TYR A 12 -13.80 1.71 -23.38
N GLU A 13 -14.43 0.60 -23.00
CA GLU A 13 -13.99 -0.23 -21.89
C GLU A 13 -12.57 -0.66 -22.27
N LEU A 14 -11.57 0.16 -21.90
CA LEU A 14 -10.24 -0.34 -21.61
C LEU A 14 -10.39 -1.25 -20.39
N ARG A 15 -10.95 -2.45 -20.62
CA ARG A 15 -10.60 -3.63 -19.86
C ARG A 15 -9.11 -3.77 -20.10
N ILE A 16 -8.32 -3.74 -19.02
CA ILE A 16 -6.98 -4.30 -19.09
C ILE A 16 -7.24 -5.78 -19.37
N THR A 17 -7.21 -6.13 -20.64
CA THR A 17 -7.51 -7.46 -21.10
C THR A 17 -6.33 -8.35 -20.73
N ALA A 18 -6.55 -9.66 -20.72
CA ALA A 18 -5.43 -10.61 -20.69
C ALA A 18 -4.41 -10.31 -21.82
N GLU A 19 -4.87 -9.71 -22.93
CA GLU A 19 -4.03 -9.22 -24.03
C GLU A 19 -3.11 -8.08 -23.58
N ASP A 20 -3.58 -7.08 -22.83
CA ASP A 20 -2.75 -5.95 -22.36
C ASP A 20 -1.66 -6.39 -21.37
N VAL A 21 -2.01 -7.32 -20.47
CA VAL A 21 -1.05 -7.95 -19.54
C VAL A 21 -0.03 -8.77 -20.34
N ARG A 22 -0.49 -9.54 -21.32
CA ARG A 22 0.36 -10.31 -22.24
C ARG A 22 1.28 -9.39 -23.06
N GLU A 23 0.79 -8.28 -23.57
CA GLU A 23 1.59 -7.28 -24.28
C GLU A 23 2.68 -6.69 -23.38
N ALA A 24 2.35 -6.38 -22.12
CA ALA A 24 3.34 -5.92 -21.14
C ALA A 24 4.45 -6.96 -20.92
N TYR A 25 4.09 -8.24 -20.76
CA TYR A 25 5.07 -9.34 -20.65
C TYR A 25 5.92 -9.50 -21.92
N LEU A 26 5.32 -9.36 -23.11
CA LEU A 26 6.04 -9.43 -24.40
C LEU A 26 7.00 -8.25 -24.57
N LEU A 27 6.62 -7.06 -24.12
CA LEU A 27 7.46 -5.86 -24.16
C LEU A 27 8.68 -6.00 -23.24
N ASP A 28 8.50 -6.52 -22.04
CA ASP A 28 9.61 -6.82 -21.12
C ASP A 28 10.51 -7.94 -21.67
N ALA A 29 9.92 -9.02 -22.21
CA ALA A 29 10.68 -10.07 -22.86
C ALA A 29 11.52 -9.53 -24.05
N ARG A 30 10.97 -8.62 -24.84
CA ARG A 30 11.69 -7.95 -25.94
C ARG A 30 12.89 -7.14 -25.42
N ARG A 31 12.72 -6.39 -24.33
CA ARG A 31 13.83 -5.65 -23.69
C ARG A 31 14.94 -6.58 -23.22
N PHE A 32 14.59 -7.69 -22.58
CA PHE A 32 15.56 -8.70 -22.15
C PHE A 32 16.30 -9.37 -23.32
N MET A 33 15.58 -9.68 -24.41
CA MET A 33 16.20 -10.21 -25.63
C MET A 33 17.15 -9.21 -26.28
N GLN A 34 16.79 -7.92 -26.33
CA GLN A 34 17.66 -6.86 -26.84
C GLN A 34 18.94 -6.70 -26.00
N LEU A 35 18.82 -6.72 -24.66
CA LEU A 35 19.98 -6.72 -23.76
C LEU A 35 20.87 -7.95 -23.96
N GLY A 36 20.25 -9.12 -24.14
CA GLY A 36 20.96 -10.35 -24.48
C GLY A 36 21.77 -10.22 -25.77
N LEU A 37 21.16 -9.69 -26.82
CA LEU A 37 21.80 -9.50 -28.12
C LEU A 37 22.98 -8.49 -28.05
N VAL A 38 22.81 -7.40 -27.32
CA VAL A 38 23.89 -6.42 -27.08
C VAL A 38 25.05 -7.08 -26.32
N GLY A 39 24.76 -7.85 -25.28
CA GLY A 39 25.80 -8.57 -24.52
C GLY A 39 26.56 -9.59 -25.37
N GLU A 40 25.87 -10.28 -26.30
CA GLU A 40 26.49 -11.19 -27.25
C GLU A 40 27.40 -10.46 -28.26
N VAL A 41 26.95 -9.34 -28.83
CA VAL A 41 27.77 -8.52 -29.74
C VAL A 41 29.02 -8.00 -29.04
N VAL A 42 28.90 -7.49 -27.81
CA VAL A 42 30.04 -7.02 -27.01
C VAL A 42 31.03 -8.15 -26.74
N PHE A 43 30.55 -9.35 -26.42
CA PHE A 43 31.40 -10.53 -26.23
C PHE A 43 32.19 -10.88 -27.50
N TRP A 44 31.53 -10.95 -28.66
CA TRP A 44 32.20 -11.26 -29.93
C TRP A 44 33.20 -10.17 -30.35
N LEU A 45 32.86 -8.90 -30.16
CA LEU A 45 33.79 -7.80 -30.41
C LEU A 45 35.04 -7.87 -29.52
N ALA A 46 34.87 -8.15 -28.22
CA ALA A 46 36.00 -8.33 -27.31
C ALA A 46 36.90 -9.50 -27.72
N LEU A 47 36.31 -10.56 -28.27
CA LEU A 47 37.01 -11.75 -28.73
C LEU A 47 37.76 -11.50 -30.05
N ILE A 48 37.17 -10.76 -31.00
CA ILE A 48 37.76 -10.41 -32.31
C ILE A 48 38.89 -9.38 -32.17
N VAL A 49 38.72 -8.37 -31.31
CA VAL A 49 39.72 -7.30 -31.11
C VAL A 49 40.98 -7.81 -30.39
N GLY A 50 41.03 -9.11 -30.04
CA GLY A 50 42.25 -9.72 -29.53
C GLY A 50 42.56 -9.34 -28.09
N ALA A 51 41.54 -8.99 -27.29
CA ALA A 51 41.66 -8.87 -25.84
C ALA A 51 41.79 -10.27 -25.18
N ALA A 52 42.72 -11.09 -25.69
CA ALA A 52 42.96 -12.45 -25.23
C ALA A 52 43.57 -12.47 -23.82
N ASP A 53 44.23 -11.38 -23.41
CA ASP A 53 44.92 -11.26 -22.14
C ASP A 53 44.36 -10.13 -21.27
N GLY A 54 44.06 -10.46 -20.01
CA GLY A 54 43.76 -9.46 -18.96
C GLY A 54 42.29 -9.29 -18.58
N PRO A 55 41.96 -8.23 -17.81
CA PRO A 55 40.67 -8.03 -17.15
C PRO A 55 39.49 -7.84 -18.12
N VAL A 56 39.74 -7.38 -19.35
CA VAL A 56 38.72 -7.19 -20.39
C VAL A 56 38.01 -8.52 -20.72
N ARG A 57 38.73 -9.64 -20.65
CA ARG A 57 38.19 -10.97 -20.92
C ARG A 57 37.24 -11.46 -19.83
N LEU A 58 37.52 -11.14 -18.56
CA LEU A 58 36.59 -11.43 -17.46
C LEU A 58 35.31 -10.60 -17.59
N VAL A 59 35.43 -9.34 -18.00
CA VAL A 59 34.28 -8.47 -18.28
C VAL A 59 33.45 -9.03 -19.44
N ALA A 60 34.10 -9.48 -20.53
CA ALA A 60 33.41 -10.08 -21.67
C ALA A 60 32.67 -11.39 -21.29
N MET A 61 33.29 -12.29 -20.54
CA MET A 61 32.62 -13.51 -20.07
C MET A 61 31.47 -13.21 -19.11
N GLY A 62 31.63 -12.22 -18.22
CA GLY A 62 30.57 -11.75 -17.34
C GLY A 62 29.39 -11.15 -18.11
N ALA A 63 29.66 -10.34 -19.13
CA ALA A 63 28.63 -9.78 -20.01
C ALA A 63 27.88 -10.88 -20.78
N TYR A 64 28.58 -11.89 -21.28
CA TYR A 64 27.97 -13.02 -21.98
C TYR A 64 27.12 -13.90 -21.06
N ALA A 65 27.59 -14.19 -19.84
CA ALA A 65 26.81 -14.92 -18.86
C ALA A 65 25.56 -14.14 -18.44
N GLY A 66 25.68 -12.82 -18.22
CA GLY A 66 24.55 -11.94 -17.95
C GLY A 66 23.52 -11.92 -19.09
N ALA A 67 24.00 -11.89 -20.34
CA ALA A 67 23.15 -11.98 -21.52
C ALA A 67 22.38 -13.31 -21.59
N ALA A 68 23.03 -14.44 -21.36
CA ALA A 68 22.38 -15.75 -21.36
C ALA A 68 21.29 -15.87 -20.27
N ILE A 69 21.55 -15.34 -19.07
CA ILE A 69 20.57 -15.29 -17.98
C ILE A 69 19.37 -14.41 -18.37
N ALA A 70 19.62 -13.24 -18.97
CA ALA A 70 18.57 -12.33 -19.42
C ALA A 70 17.68 -12.97 -20.49
N ILE A 71 18.27 -13.68 -21.46
CA ILE A 71 17.52 -14.40 -22.51
C ILE A 71 16.68 -15.52 -21.88
N ALA A 72 17.25 -16.32 -20.98
CA ALA A 72 16.53 -17.38 -20.28
C ALA A 72 15.33 -16.82 -19.47
N TRP A 73 15.54 -15.69 -18.78
CA TRP A 73 14.46 -15.00 -18.07
C TRP A 73 13.36 -14.51 -19.01
N GLY A 74 13.73 -13.91 -20.15
CA GLY A 74 12.79 -13.48 -21.18
C GLY A 74 11.92 -14.63 -21.70
N VAL A 75 12.52 -15.80 -21.97
CA VAL A 75 11.79 -17.01 -22.41
C VAL A 75 10.79 -17.48 -21.35
N ILE A 76 11.15 -17.45 -20.06
CA ILE A 76 10.25 -17.81 -18.97
C ILE A 76 9.04 -16.86 -18.93
N GLN A 77 9.27 -15.54 -19.07
CA GLN A 77 8.18 -14.55 -19.06
C GLN A 77 7.24 -14.74 -20.26
N VAL A 78 7.78 -14.95 -21.47
CA VAL A 78 6.96 -15.25 -22.66
C VAL A 78 6.14 -16.53 -22.44
N GLY A 79 6.76 -17.56 -21.86
CA GLY A 79 6.08 -18.83 -21.60
C GLY A 79 4.91 -18.71 -20.64
N LYS A 80 5.04 -17.87 -19.61
CA LYS A 80 3.92 -17.55 -18.70
C LYS A 80 2.81 -16.80 -19.43
N ALA A 81 3.17 -15.76 -20.19
CA ALA A 81 2.21 -14.90 -20.89
C ALA A 81 1.45 -15.61 -22.03
N SER A 82 2.03 -16.67 -22.61
CA SER A 82 1.44 -17.42 -23.73
C SER A 82 0.74 -18.72 -23.31
N GLY A 83 0.67 -19.03 -22.01
CA GLY A 83 0.09 -20.28 -21.52
C GLY A 83 0.86 -21.52 -21.99
N MET A 84 2.15 -21.36 -22.28
CA MET A 84 2.98 -22.41 -22.87
C MET A 84 3.16 -23.57 -21.88
N ARG A 85 2.99 -24.81 -22.34
CA ARG A 85 3.16 -25.99 -21.48
C ARG A 85 4.61 -26.09 -20.97
N PRO A 86 4.87 -26.62 -19.77
CA PRO A 86 6.22 -26.71 -19.20
C PRO A 86 7.25 -27.39 -20.12
N ALA A 87 6.84 -28.41 -20.89
CA ALA A 87 7.70 -29.09 -21.85
C ALA A 87 8.18 -28.17 -23.00
N GLN A 88 7.31 -27.29 -23.49
CA GLN A 88 7.66 -26.32 -24.54
C GLN A 88 8.58 -25.24 -23.97
N GLN A 89 8.30 -24.75 -22.75
CA GLN A 89 9.20 -23.81 -22.06
C GLN A 89 10.61 -24.41 -21.88
N GLY A 90 10.69 -25.69 -21.51
CA GLY A 90 11.95 -26.42 -21.39
C GLY A 90 12.72 -26.49 -22.72
N LEU A 91 12.02 -26.73 -23.83
CA LEU A 91 12.62 -26.75 -25.17
C LEU A 91 13.16 -25.36 -25.57
N PHE A 92 12.39 -24.30 -25.34
CA PHE A 92 12.83 -22.94 -25.63
C PHE A 92 14.00 -22.50 -24.74
N LEU A 93 14.02 -22.91 -23.47
CA LEU A 93 15.16 -22.70 -22.58
C LEU A 93 16.41 -23.44 -23.07
N LEU A 94 16.26 -24.68 -23.53
CA LEU A 94 17.35 -25.44 -24.15
C LEU A 94 17.92 -24.73 -25.37
N LEU A 95 17.05 -24.21 -26.25
CA LEU A 95 17.46 -23.45 -27.43
C LEU A 95 18.11 -22.11 -27.06
N ALA A 96 17.57 -21.40 -26.06
CA ALA A 96 18.12 -20.14 -25.56
C ALA A 96 19.49 -20.31 -24.88
N LEU A 97 19.75 -21.47 -24.27
CA LEU A 97 21.03 -21.79 -23.64
C LEU A 97 22.01 -22.51 -24.59
N ALA A 98 21.57 -22.94 -25.78
CA ALA A 98 22.44 -23.56 -26.78
C ALA A 98 23.71 -22.72 -27.13
N PRO A 99 23.68 -21.38 -27.13
CA PRO A 99 24.89 -20.57 -27.28
C PRO A 99 25.92 -20.77 -26.17
N LEU A 100 25.51 -21.04 -24.92
CA LEU A 100 26.46 -21.38 -23.84
C LEU A 100 27.22 -22.67 -24.13
N VAL A 101 26.60 -23.63 -24.81
CA VAL A 101 27.28 -24.87 -25.24
C VAL A 101 28.41 -24.55 -26.22
N ARG A 102 28.28 -23.48 -27.02
CA ARG A 102 29.36 -23.01 -27.92
C ARG A 102 30.55 -22.40 -27.17
N LEU A 103 30.43 -22.12 -25.88
CA LEU A 103 31.58 -21.72 -25.04
C LEU A 103 32.45 -22.90 -24.61
N ILE A 104 31.95 -24.14 -24.66
CA ILE A 104 32.71 -25.32 -24.22
C ILE A 104 33.98 -25.51 -25.06
N PRO A 105 33.94 -25.46 -26.40
CA PRO A 105 35.15 -25.53 -27.23
C PRO A 105 36.10 -24.35 -26.98
N VAL A 106 35.56 -23.15 -26.73
CA VAL A 106 36.36 -21.95 -26.43
C VAL A 106 37.10 -22.15 -25.11
N ALA A 107 36.41 -22.59 -24.06
CA ALA A 107 37.00 -22.90 -22.75
C ALA A 107 38.04 -24.05 -22.84
N ALA A 108 37.76 -25.09 -23.64
CA ALA A 108 38.69 -26.20 -23.87
C ALA A 108 39.95 -25.76 -24.65
N PHE A 109 39.79 -24.88 -25.64
CA PHE A 109 40.89 -24.28 -26.38
C PHE A 109 41.77 -23.41 -25.47
N ILE A 110 41.14 -22.65 -24.59
CA ILE A 110 41.80 -21.83 -23.56
C ILE A 110 42.60 -22.71 -22.58
N GLY A 111 42.01 -23.81 -22.10
CA GLY A 111 42.65 -24.71 -21.13
C GLY A 111 43.88 -25.44 -21.66
N ARG A 112 44.01 -25.58 -22.99
CA ARG A 112 45.20 -26.18 -23.63
C ARG A 112 46.38 -25.23 -23.75
N ASN A 113 46.19 -23.92 -23.58
CA ASN A 113 47.27 -22.95 -23.65
C ASN A 113 47.89 -22.74 -22.26
N SER A 114 49.04 -23.36 -22.01
CA SER A 114 49.70 -23.42 -20.69
C SER A 114 50.10 -22.06 -20.12
N SER A 115 50.26 -21.04 -20.98
CA SER A 115 50.50 -19.64 -20.61
C SER A 115 49.29 -18.98 -19.93
N VAL A 116 48.06 -19.45 -20.17
CA VAL A 116 46.83 -18.91 -19.59
C VAL A 116 46.42 -19.65 -18.30
N ALA A 117 46.80 -20.92 -18.16
CA ALA A 117 46.50 -21.73 -16.97
C ALA A 117 47.14 -21.18 -15.67
N SER A 118 48.22 -20.39 -15.78
CA SER A 118 48.87 -19.74 -14.64
C SER A 118 48.07 -18.55 -14.08
N LEU A 119 47.24 -17.89 -14.90
CA LEU A 119 46.33 -16.80 -14.50
C LEU A 119 45.11 -17.29 -13.70
N TRP A 120 44.77 -18.58 -13.80
CA TRP A 120 43.67 -19.21 -13.06
C TRP A 120 44.12 -19.87 -11.76
N ARG A 121 45.42 -19.85 -11.42
CA ARG A 121 45.85 -20.19 -10.06
C ARG A 121 45.41 -19.05 -9.14
N PRO A 122 44.54 -19.31 -8.14
CA PRO A 122 44.20 -18.28 -7.17
C PRO A 122 45.50 -17.81 -6.51
N PRO A 123 45.77 -16.49 -6.42
CA PRO A 123 46.93 -16.00 -5.71
C PRO A 123 46.87 -16.55 -4.28
N ALA A 124 48.02 -16.96 -3.73
CA ALA A 124 48.16 -17.49 -2.37
C ALA A 124 47.80 -16.47 -1.25
N GLN A 125 47.05 -15.41 -1.56
CA GLN A 125 46.54 -14.37 -0.68
C GLN A 125 45.23 -14.75 0.07
N THR A 126 44.61 -15.89 -0.24
CA THR A 126 43.39 -16.36 0.47
C THR A 126 43.64 -16.70 1.93
N GLY A 127 44.87 -17.07 2.31
CA GLY A 127 45.23 -17.30 3.73
C GLY A 127 45.18 -16.03 4.58
N ARG A 128 45.82 -14.94 4.12
CA ARG A 128 45.93 -13.69 4.89
C ARG A 128 44.61 -12.94 5.00
N SER A 129 43.75 -13.01 3.98
CA SER A 129 42.43 -12.37 4.00
C SER A 129 41.44 -13.12 4.90
N ALA A 130 41.50 -14.45 4.95
CA ALA A 130 40.70 -15.26 5.86
C ALA A 130 41.13 -15.06 7.33
N GLU A 131 42.43 -14.94 7.61
CA GLU A 131 42.91 -14.60 8.95
C GLU A 131 42.53 -13.18 9.39
N ALA A 132 42.64 -12.19 8.49
CA ALA A 132 42.19 -10.83 8.78
C ALA A 132 40.66 -10.77 9.04
N ALA A 133 39.87 -11.58 8.33
CA ALA A 133 38.43 -11.69 8.58
C ALA A 133 38.11 -12.34 9.94
N ARG A 134 38.85 -13.39 10.32
CA ARG A 134 38.72 -14.04 11.64
C ARG A 134 39.10 -13.10 12.78
N GLN A 135 40.18 -12.32 12.63
CA GLN A 135 40.57 -11.32 13.62
C GLN A 135 39.49 -10.24 13.80
N ARG A 136 38.93 -9.70 12.71
CA ARG A 136 37.83 -8.72 12.79
C ARG A 136 36.57 -9.28 13.44
N ALA A 137 36.25 -10.56 13.23
CA ALA A 137 35.11 -11.21 13.86
C ALA A 137 35.31 -11.36 15.38
N GLN A 138 36.52 -11.74 15.82
CA GLN A 138 36.87 -11.84 17.23
C GLN A 138 36.82 -10.48 17.95
N THR A 139 37.34 -9.41 17.33
CA THR A 139 37.27 -8.06 17.91
C THR A 139 35.82 -7.60 18.10
N ARG A 140 34.93 -7.90 17.16
CA ARG A 140 33.50 -7.57 17.28
C ARG A 140 32.82 -8.35 18.41
N GLN A 141 33.20 -9.61 18.63
CA GLN A 141 32.67 -10.39 19.76
C GLN A 141 33.14 -9.83 21.10
N GLN A 142 34.42 -9.46 21.22
CA GLN A 142 34.96 -8.82 22.43
C GLN A 142 34.27 -7.50 22.75
N GLN A 143 34.06 -6.63 21.74
CA GLN A 143 33.33 -5.37 21.93
C GLN A 143 31.86 -5.57 22.34
N ARG A 144 31.20 -6.62 21.86
CA ARG A 144 29.83 -6.98 22.28
C ARG A 144 29.81 -7.47 23.73
N ALA A 145 30.76 -8.32 24.11
CA ALA A 145 30.90 -8.82 25.48
C ALA A 145 31.17 -7.67 26.47
N GLU A 146 32.04 -6.72 26.10
CA GLU A 146 32.33 -5.55 26.93
C GLU A 146 31.13 -4.59 27.05
N LYS A 147 30.38 -4.37 25.96
CA LYS A 147 29.13 -3.59 26.02
C LYS A 147 28.07 -4.27 26.88
N SER A 148 27.95 -5.60 26.83
CA SER A 148 27.02 -6.32 27.71
C SER A 148 27.44 -6.26 29.18
N SER A 149 28.74 -6.32 29.50
CA SER A 149 29.21 -6.24 30.89
C SER A 149 29.06 -4.83 31.49
N ARG A 150 29.18 -3.78 30.66
CA ARG A 150 28.87 -2.40 31.07
C ARG A 150 27.38 -2.17 31.29
N ARG A 151 26.51 -2.92 30.59
CA ARG A 151 25.05 -2.82 30.75
C ARG A 151 24.52 -3.59 31.97
N SER A 152 25.31 -4.51 32.54
CA SER A 152 24.90 -5.39 33.64
C SER A 152 25.47 -5.01 35.02
N LYS A 153 26.06 -3.82 35.19
CA LYS A 153 26.46 -3.25 36.50
C LYS A 153 25.76 -1.90 36.71
N PRO A 154 25.20 -1.62 37.90
CA PRO A 154 23.76 -1.84 38.08
C PRO A 154 22.95 -0.55 38.27
N ALA A 155 21.76 -0.52 37.68
CA ALA A 155 20.63 0.36 38.01
C ALA A 155 20.04 0.11 39.42
N ALA A 156 20.81 -0.53 40.31
CA ALA A 156 20.43 -0.82 41.69
C ALA A 156 20.87 0.27 42.68
N LEU A 157 21.74 1.22 42.27
CA LEU A 157 22.16 2.34 43.13
C LEU A 157 21.26 3.59 42.98
N GLU A 158 20.68 3.84 41.80
CA GLU A 158 19.89 5.05 41.55
C GLU A 158 18.48 5.03 42.13
N LYS A 159 17.91 3.84 42.40
CA LYS A 159 16.59 3.75 43.04
C LYS A 159 16.59 3.99 44.57
N ARG A 160 17.76 4.10 45.20
CA ARG A 160 17.85 4.48 46.63
C ARG A 160 18.02 5.97 46.85
N GLN A 161 18.53 6.74 45.88
CA GLN A 161 18.68 8.20 46.04
C GLN A 161 17.42 8.98 45.69
N ALA A 162 16.55 8.46 44.81
CA ALA A 162 15.30 9.14 44.46
C ALA A 162 14.17 9.00 45.50
N ALA A 163 14.38 8.24 46.58
CA ALA A 163 13.39 8.04 47.65
C ALA A 163 13.64 8.93 48.88
N ASP A 164 14.81 9.56 49.01
CA ASP A 164 15.18 10.42 50.16
C ASP A 164 15.08 11.93 49.87
N GLU A 165 14.73 12.35 48.65
CA GLU A 165 14.67 13.78 48.26
C GLU A 165 13.23 14.35 48.17
N LEU A 166 12.26 13.65 48.74
CA LEU A 166 10.84 14.03 48.69
C LEU A 166 10.26 14.31 50.08
N GLU A 167 11.02 15.00 50.94
CA GLU A 167 10.45 15.79 52.02
C GLU A 167 11.18 17.15 52.09
N VAL A 168 10.41 18.20 52.39
CA VAL A 168 10.82 19.61 52.54
C VAL A 168 10.85 20.42 51.24
N PHE A 169 9.69 20.95 50.83
CA PHE A 169 9.62 22.36 50.42
C PHE A 169 8.21 22.94 50.66
N ASP A 170 8.12 23.68 51.75
CA ASP A 170 7.01 24.54 52.14
C ASP A 170 7.20 25.94 51.50
N GLY A 171 6.10 26.68 51.30
CA GLY A 171 6.14 28.15 51.29
C GLY A 171 6.19 28.89 49.95
N GLN A 172 5.03 29.48 49.62
CA GLN A 172 4.84 30.86 49.12
C GLN A 172 5.43 31.31 47.76
N LYS A 173 4.51 31.61 46.83
CA LYS A 173 4.44 32.81 45.94
C LYS A 173 3.19 32.63 45.06
N GLY A 174 2.15 33.45 45.13
CA GLY A 174 2.16 34.90 44.87
C GLY A 174 1.36 35.13 43.58
N VAL A 175 0.02 35.05 43.65
CA VAL A 175 -0.89 35.27 42.51
C VAL A 175 -1.22 36.76 42.44
N GLN A 176 -0.68 37.45 41.42
CA GLN A 176 -1.11 38.79 41.04
C GLN A 176 -2.47 38.71 40.33
N ARG A 177 -3.50 39.23 40.98
CA ARG A 177 -4.75 39.66 40.33
C ARG A 177 -4.45 40.91 39.53
N VAL A 178 -4.77 40.89 38.24
CA VAL A 178 -4.88 42.08 37.41
C VAL A 178 -6.32 42.56 37.51
N ASP A 179 -6.51 43.65 38.24
CA ASP A 179 -7.74 44.41 38.28
C ASP A 179 -7.96 45.11 36.94
N THR A 180 -9.11 44.89 36.32
CA THR A 180 -9.60 45.71 35.20
C THR A 180 -10.91 46.36 35.64
N GLN A 181 -10.78 47.55 36.22
CA GLN A 181 -11.88 48.46 36.52
C GLN A 181 -11.74 49.67 35.60
N ALA A 182 -12.64 49.83 34.63
CA ALA A 182 -12.85 51.11 33.97
C ALA A 182 -14.24 51.20 33.32
N ALA A 183 -14.84 52.37 33.51
CA ALA A 183 -15.94 52.97 32.76
C ALA A 183 -17.37 52.47 33.01
N VAL A 184 -17.92 52.95 34.13
CA VAL A 184 -19.35 53.26 34.29
C VAL A 184 -19.70 54.43 33.35
N ARG A 185 -20.60 54.20 32.39
CA ARG A 185 -21.33 55.25 31.69
C ARG A 185 -22.82 55.03 31.93
N ALA A 186 -23.45 56.00 32.59
CA ALA A 186 -24.86 56.02 32.90
C ALA A 186 -25.71 56.06 31.62
N MET A 187 -26.74 55.22 31.57
CA MET A 187 -27.86 55.32 30.62
C MET A 187 -29.19 55.27 31.40
N PRO A 188 -30.23 55.95 30.89
CA PRO A 188 -31.43 56.29 31.64
C PRO A 188 -32.40 55.12 31.79
N ALA A 189 -33.21 55.22 32.84
CA ALA A 189 -34.23 54.26 33.27
C ALA A 189 -35.21 53.88 32.16
N ALA A 190 -35.29 52.58 31.88
CA ALA A 190 -36.37 51.95 31.12
C ALA A 190 -37.46 51.43 32.08
N PRO A 191 -38.74 51.45 31.67
CA PRO A 191 -39.88 51.16 32.54
C PRO A 191 -39.99 49.67 32.89
N ALA A 192 -40.68 49.42 34.01
CA ALA A 192 -40.88 48.14 34.69
C ALA A 192 -41.15 46.97 33.73
N LYS A 193 -40.25 45.98 33.75
CA LYS A 193 -40.49 44.66 33.16
C LYS A 193 -41.32 43.84 34.14
N HIS A 194 -42.49 43.39 33.68
CA HIS A 194 -43.20 42.29 34.30
C HIS A 194 -42.28 41.08 34.40
N SER A 195 -42.00 40.61 35.62
CA SER A 195 -41.42 39.30 35.87
C SER A 195 -42.42 38.23 35.42
N VAL A 196 -42.30 37.82 34.16
CA VAL A 196 -42.82 36.53 33.73
C VAL A 196 -41.78 35.51 34.18
N GLU A 197 -42.10 34.85 35.28
CA GLU A 197 -41.46 33.62 35.73
C GLU A 197 -41.39 32.66 34.53
N PRO A 198 -40.21 32.27 34.04
CA PRO A 198 -40.13 31.29 32.98
C PRO A 198 -40.53 29.97 33.62
N ALA A 199 -41.79 29.57 33.43
CA ALA A 199 -42.21 28.20 33.61
C ALA A 199 -41.41 27.36 32.60
N ALA A 200 -40.18 27.01 32.97
CA ALA A 200 -39.37 26.00 32.36
C ALA A 200 -40.07 24.67 32.64
N ARG A 201 -41.15 24.41 31.92
CA ARG A 201 -41.63 23.05 31.69
C ARG A 201 -40.47 22.35 31.03
N ALA A 202 -39.74 21.56 31.81
CA ALA A 202 -38.83 20.57 31.29
C ALA A 202 -39.64 19.75 30.26
N VAL A 203 -39.35 19.99 28.98
CA VAL A 203 -39.92 19.18 27.90
C VAL A 203 -39.37 17.79 28.16
N GLN A 204 -40.21 16.92 28.74
CA GLN A 204 -39.93 15.50 28.83
C GLN A 204 -39.99 14.97 27.40
N TRP A 205 -38.83 14.89 26.77
CA TRP A 205 -38.68 14.14 25.54
C TRP A 205 -39.06 12.69 25.84
N PRO A 206 -39.96 12.07 25.08
CA PRO A 206 -40.25 10.64 25.26
C PRO A 206 -38.92 9.88 25.14
N ALA A 207 -38.70 8.87 25.98
CA ALA A 207 -37.43 8.15 26.09
C ALA A 207 -36.87 7.67 24.73
N ASN A 208 -37.76 7.40 23.76
CA ASN A 208 -37.42 7.02 22.39
C ASN A 208 -36.68 8.12 21.61
N ASP A 209 -36.98 9.41 21.86
CA ASP A 209 -36.31 10.52 21.19
C ASP A 209 -34.87 10.68 21.66
N MET A 210 -34.60 10.46 22.95
CA MET A 210 -33.24 10.51 23.48
C MET A 210 -32.36 9.38 22.93
N ALA A 211 -32.86 8.14 22.90
CA ALA A 211 -32.14 7.00 22.34
C ALA A 211 -31.82 7.23 20.85
N ARG A 212 -32.81 7.70 20.09
CA ARG A 212 -32.63 8.07 18.68
C ARG A 212 -31.60 9.17 18.49
N GLN A 213 -31.63 10.23 19.30
CA GLN A 213 -30.66 11.33 19.23
C GLN A 213 -29.24 10.85 19.55
N GLN A 214 -29.08 9.94 20.51
CA GLN A 214 -27.78 9.34 20.83
C GLN A 214 -27.25 8.48 19.69
N ALA A 215 -28.09 7.62 19.10
CA ALA A 215 -27.74 6.82 17.93
C ALA A 215 -27.34 7.71 16.75
N LEU A 216 -28.13 8.74 16.45
CA LEU A 216 -27.83 9.71 15.39
C LEU A 216 -26.52 10.46 15.65
N ALA A 217 -26.28 10.91 16.89
CA ALA A 217 -25.05 11.58 17.27
C ALA A 217 -23.83 10.66 17.07
N ARG A 218 -23.92 9.39 17.44
CA ARG A 218 -22.88 8.38 17.21
C ARG A 218 -22.64 8.16 15.71
N LEU A 219 -23.70 7.97 14.91
CA LEU A 219 -23.57 7.74 13.46
C LEU A 219 -23.11 8.98 12.69
N SER A 220 -23.27 10.18 13.26
CA SER A 220 -22.80 11.43 12.65
C SER A 220 -21.29 11.52 12.47
N THR A 221 -20.52 10.70 13.20
CA THR A 221 -19.06 10.63 13.09
C THR A 221 -18.57 9.46 12.25
N ALA A 222 -19.48 8.68 11.65
CA ALA A 222 -19.11 7.50 10.88
C ALA A 222 -18.14 7.81 9.73
N LEU A 223 -17.18 6.94 9.50
CA LEU A 223 -16.25 6.97 8.37
C LEU A 223 -16.42 5.70 7.53
N PRO A 224 -16.35 5.80 6.19
CA PRO A 224 -16.47 4.65 5.33
C PRO A 224 -15.13 3.90 5.30
N ARG A 225 -15.21 2.57 5.17
CA ARG A 225 -14.06 1.67 5.11
C ARG A 225 -14.30 0.63 4.04
N ILE A 226 -13.35 0.54 3.12
CA ILE A 226 -13.40 -0.42 2.01
C ILE A 226 -13.10 -1.83 2.51
N ARG A 227 -13.81 -2.81 1.95
CA ARG A 227 -13.60 -4.25 2.12
C ARG A 227 -13.57 -4.94 0.77
N LEU A 228 -12.60 -5.81 0.54
CA LEU A 228 -12.49 -6.61 -0.69
C LEU A 228 -13.45 -7.78 -0.60
N ILE A 229 -14.71 -7.47 -0.84
CA ILE A 229 -15.81 -8.42 -0.96
C ILE A 229 -16.20 -8.39 -2.43
N ASP A 230 -16.40 -9.58 -3.00
CA ASP A 230 -16.94 -9.70 -4.34
C ASP A 230 -18.35 -9.08 -4.37
N THR A 231 -18.47 -7.97 -5.10
CA THR A 231 -19.73 -7.25 -5.30
C THR A 231 -20.33 -7.51 -6.68
N GLU A 232 -19.76 -8.45 -7.46
CA GLU A 232 -20.27 -8.79 -8.78
C GLU A 232 -21.72 -9.30 -8.68
N GLY A 233 -22.58 -8.80 -9.57
CA GLY A 233 -24.01 -9.13 -9.57
C GLY A 233 -24.87 -8.36 -8.56
N HIS A 234 -24.29 -7.53 -7.69
CA HIS A 234 -25.04 -6.68 -6.76
C HIS A 234 -25.21 -5.26 -7.31
N ALA A 235 -26.41 -4.69 -7.12
CA ALA A 235 -26.69 -3.31 -7.51
C ALA A 235 -25.88 -2.34 -6.64
N ASP A 236 -25.40 -1.25 -7.25
CA ASP A 236 -24.69 -0.20 -6.53
C ASP A 236 -25.55 0.37 -5.40
N GLY A 237 -25.00 0.44 -4.20
CA GLY A 237 -25.73 0.88 -3.03
C GLY A 237 -26.65 -0.16 -2.39
N ALA A 238 -26.74 -1.38 -2.91
CA ALA A 238 -27.46 -2.46 -2.23
C ALA A 238 -26.74 -2.88 -0.93
N GLN A 239 -27.50 -3.41 0.04
CA GLN A 239 -26.92 -4.06 1.21
C GLN A 239 -26.36 -5.42 0.78
N MET A 240 -25.13 -5.71 1.19
CA MET A 240 -24.51 -7.01 0.92
C MET A 240 -25.19 -8.12 1.73
N PRO A 241 -25.36 -9.30 1.12
CA PRO A 241 -25.97 -10.44 1.80
C PRO A 241 -25.09 -10.91 2.98
N PRO A 242 -25.71 -11.35 4.10
CA PRO A 242 -25.03 -11.84 5.30
C PRO A 242 -23.89 -12.83 5.05
N GLU A 243 -24.09 -13.75 4.10
CA GLU A 243 -23.16 -14.84 3.81
C GLU A 243 -21.82 -14.33 3.29
N LEU A 244 -21.84 -13.28 2.46
CA LEU A 244 -20.63 -12.64 1.94
C LEU A 244 -19.91 -11.84 3.02
N ILE A 245 -20.65 -11.18 3.91
CA ILE A 245 -20.09 -10.43 5.04
C ILE A 245 -19.39 -11.39 6.02
N MET A 246 -20.02 -12.52 6.34
CA MET A 246 -19.44 -13.51 7.26
C MET A 246 -18.21 -14.20 6.71
N ARG A 247 -18.19 -14.50 5.40
CA ARG A 247 -17.02 -15.05 4.71
C ARG A 247 -15.82 -14.11 4.81
N ASP A 248 -16.03 -12.79 4.66
CA ASP A 248 -14.98 -11.77 4.86
C ASP A 248 -14.52 -11.70 6.33
N LEU A 249 -15.44 -11.87 7.27
CA LEU A 249 -15.12 -11.83 8.71
C LEU A 249 -14.55 -13.15 9.24
N ASN A 250 -14.45 -14.19 8.41
CA ASN A 250 -14.04 -15.55 8.81
C ASN A 250 -14.88 -16.10 9.99
N ILE A 251 -16.17 -15.78 10.01
CA ILE A 251 -17.11 -16.28 11.02
C ILE A 251 -17.74 -17.58 10.50
N PRO A 252 -17.72 -18.69 11.28
CA PRO A 252 -18.39 -19.93 10.87
C PRO A 252 -19.86 -19.69 10.54
N LEU A 253 -20.35 -20.31 9.47
CA LEU A 253 -21.75 -20.20 9.00
C LEU A 253 -22.71 -21.13 9.78
N ASP A 254 -22.25 -21.72 10.88
CA ASP A 254 -23.03 -22.68 11.67
C ASP A 254 -23.98 -21.92 12.62
N GLY A 255 -25.15 -21.53 12.13
CA GLY A 255 -26.18 -20.88 12.95
C GLY A 255 -27.29 -20.19 12.15
N ASP A 256 -28.35 -19.77 12.85
CA ASP A 256 -29.40 -18.94 12.27
C ASP A 256 -28.88 -17.49 12.10
N LEU A 257 -28.59 -17.12 10.86
CA LEU A 257 -28.02 -15.82 10.50
C LEU A 257 -29.00 -14.66 10.75
N SER A 258 -30.30 -14.93 10.84
CA SER A 258 -31.31 -13.91 11.05
C SER A 258 -31.24 -13.26 12.45
N LEU A 259 -30.55 -13.93 13.39
CA LEU A 259 -30.35 -13.46 14.76
C LEU A 259 -29.07 -12.64 14.94
N LEU A 260 -28.18 -12.59 13.94
CA LEU A 260 -26.94 -11.84 14.02
C LEU A 260 -27.14 -10.40 13.54
N ASP A 261 -26.84 -9.45 14.42
CA ASP A 261 -26.77 -8.04 14.05
C ASP A 261 -25.43 -7.79 13.34
N LEU A 262 -25.46 -7.93 12.02
CA LEU A 262 -24.28 -7.85 11.17
C LEU A 262 -23.92 -6.39 10.83
N PRO A 263 -22.63 -6.11 10.56
CA PRO A 263 -22.20 -4.82 10.05
C PRO A 263 -22.91 -4.43 8.76
N VAL A 264 -23.41 -3.20 8.70
CA VAL A 264 -23.94 -2.60 7.49
C VAL A 264 -22.82 -2.53 6.46
N THR A 265 -23.03 -3.20 5.33
CA THR A 265 -22.04 -3.32 4.26
C THR A 265 -22.74 -3.01 2.96
N ARG A 266 -22.36 -1.88 2.35
CA ARG A 266 -22.93 -1.38 1.09
C ARG A 266 -22.12 -1.93 -0.08
N ALA A 267 -22.78 -2.54 -1.07
CA ALA A 267 -22.18 -2.88 -2.35
C ALA A 267 -21.77 -1.60 -3.08
N THR A 268 -20.60 -1.59 -3.70
CA THR A 268 -20.26 -0.55 -4.68
C THR A 268 -20.24 -1.15 -6.07
N LYS A 269 -20.48 -0.34 -7.08
CA LYS A 269 -20.27 -0.77 -8.47
C LYS A 269 -18.79 -1.08 -8.69
N GLY A 270 -18.44 -2.37 -8.70
CA GLY A 270 -17.10 -2.82 -9.04
C GLY A 270 -16.52 -3.85 -8.08
N ALA A 271 -15.38 -3.50 -7.46
CA ALA A 271 -14.45 -4.46 -6.86
C ALA A 271 -14.47 -4.57 -5.32
N PHE A 272 -15.32 -3.82 -4.61
CA PHE A 272 -15.31 -3.81 -3.16
C PHE A 272 -16.64 -3.38 -2.51
N GLY A 273 -16.85 -3.84 -1.28
CA GLY A 273 -17.90 -3.34 -0.39
C GLY A 273 -17.42 -2.19 0.50
N VAL A 274 -18.36 -1.43 1.05
CA VAL A 274 -18.12 -0.33 2.00
C VAL A 274 -18.81 -0.63 3.32
N GLN A 275 -18.02 -0.81 4.37
CA GLN A 275 -18.48 -0.81 5.76
C GLN A 275 -18.35 0.58 6.37
N TYR A 276 -19.09 0.83 7.43
CA TYR A 276 -19.04 2.09 8.16
C TYR A 276 -18.50 1.85 9.56
N MET A 277 -17.57 2.69 9.99
CA MET A 277 -16.93 2.61 11.28
C MET A 277 -17.20 3.90 12.06
N VAL A 278 -17.54 3.77 13.34
CA VAL A 278 -17.62 4.88 14.30
C VAL A 278 -16.50 4.72 15.32
N GLU A 279 -15.83 5.82 15.65
CA GLU A 279 -14.83 5.83 16.71
C GLU A 279 -15.53 6.00 18.06
N ASP A 280 -15.32 5.03 18.96
CA ASP A 280 -15.81 5.06 20.34
C ASP A 280 -14.59 5.05 21.28
N GLY A 281 -14.05 6.25 21.51
CA GLY A 281 -12.88 6.47 22.35
C GLY A 281 -11.58 5.97 21.74
N LYS A 282 -11.22 4.70 21.96
CA LYS A 282 -9.95 4.09 21.49
C LYS A 282 -10.15 2.97 20.48
N ARG A 283 -11.39 2.68 20.09
CA ARG A 283 -11.72 1.57 19.19
C ARG A 283 -12.65 2.04 18.09
N PHE A 284 -12.49 1.43 16.92
CA PHE A 284 -13.44 1.57 15.83
C PHE A 284 -14.46 0.44 15.92
N ASN A 285 -15.74 0.81 16.04
CA ASN A 285 -16.86 -0.11 16.03
C ASN A 285 -17.53 -0.06 14.66
N ALA A 286 -17.89 -1.22 14.11
CA ALA A 286 -18.70 -1.26 12.91
C ALA A 286 -20.11 -0.74 13.22
N VAL A 287 -20.72 -0.05 12.26
CA VAL A 287 -22.13 0.32 12.33
C VAL A 287 -22.97 -0.90 12.01
N LEU A 288 -23.89 -1.24 12.91
CA LEU A 288 -24.78 -2.40 12.78
C LEU A 288 -26.14 -2.00 12.19
N ALA A 289 -26.94 -2.99 11.80
CA ALA A 289 -28.27 -2.75 11.26
C ALA A 289 -29.20 -2.17 12.33
N SER A 290 -29.06 -2.60 13.58
CA SER A 290 -29.77 -2.02 14.73
C SER A 290 -29.45 -0.53 14.93
N ASP A 291 -28.18 -0.12 14.80
CA ASP A 291 -27.76 1.28 14.95
C ASP A 291 -28.50 2.19 13.95
N LEU A 292 -28.71 1.72 12.71
CA LEU A 292 -29.48 2.43 11.67
C LEU A 292 -30.97 2.54 12.04
N ALA A 293 -31.56 1.44 12.52
CA ALA A 293 -32.96 1.39 12.93
C ALA A 293 -33.21 2.36 14.11
N ASP A 294 -32.35 2.34 15.11
CA ASP A 294 -32.41 3.21 16.29
C ASP A 294 -32.28 4.69 15.92
N ALA A 295 -31.42 5.02 14.96
CA ALA A 295 -31.28 6.38 14.46
C ALA A 295 -32.40 6.81 13.49
N ALA A 296 -33.22 5.85 13.02
CA ALA A 296 -34.13 6.00 11.90
C ALA A 296 -33.44 6.59 10.66
N LEU A 297 -32.27 6.04 10.31
CA LEU A 297 -31.48 6.41 9.14
C LEU A 297 -31.53 5.32 8.08
N SER A 298 -31.61 5.74 6.82
CA SER A 298 -31.33 4.86 5.69
C SER A 298 -29.82 4.66 5.48
N MET A 299 -29.44 3.56 4.83
CA MET A 299 -28.05 3.32 4.44
C MET A 299 -27.51 4.39 3.48
N ASP A 300 -28.36 5.00 2.64
CA ASP A 300 -27.97 6.11 1.76
C ASP A 300 -27.65 7.39 2.52
N GLU A 301 -28.40 7.69 3.58
CA GLU A 301 -28.10 8.81 4.47
C GLU A 301 -26.79 8.59 5.21
N LEU A 302 -26.59 7.39 5.79
CA LEU A 302 -25.33 7.02 6.43
C LEU A 302 -24.15 7.16 5.46
N HIS A 303 -24.29 6.67 4.22
CA HIS A 303 -23.24 6.75 3.22
C HIS A 303 -22.88 8.20 2.88
N ARG A 304 -23.88 9.05 2.64
CA ARG A 304 -23.65 10.48 2.37
C ARG A 304 -22.94 11.18 3.54
N MET A 305 -23.36 10.90 4.77
CA MET A 305 -22.72 11.41 5.99
C MET A 305 -21.27 10.94 6.11
N ALA A 306 -21.02 9.65 5.91
CA ALA A 306 -19.70 9.06 5.99
C ALA A 306 -18.75 9.64 4.92
N LEU A 307 -19.20 9.81 3.69
CA LEU A 307 -18.41 10.47 2.64
C LEU A 307 -18.14 11.94 2.96
N ALA A 308 -19.08 12.67 3.57
CA ALA A 308 -18.83 14.03 4.02
C ALA A 308 -17.75 14.08 5.12
N ASN A 309 -17.75 13.13 6.04
CA ASN A 309 -16.74 12.98 7.08
C ASN A 309 -15.37 12.66 6.49
N LEU A 310 -15.30 11.72 5.56
CA LEU A 310 -14.06 11.38 4.86
C LEU A 310 -13.49 12.58 4.10
N ARG A 311 -14.34 13.37 3.42
CA ARG A 311 -13.89 14.62 2.75
C ARG A 311 -13.28 15.61 3.74
N ARG A 312 -13.86 15.77 4.93
CA ARG A 312 -13.31 16.64 5.99
C ARG A 312 -11.95 16.15 6.46
N LEU A 313 -11.82 14.83 6.70
CA LEU A 313 -10.56 14.20 7.09
C LEU A 313 -9.46 14.41 6.03
N VAL A 314 -9.79 14.13 4.76
CA VAL A 314 -8.87 14.29 3.63
C VAL A 314 -8.41 15.74 3.45
N LYS A 315 -9.29 16.72 3.63
CA LYS A 315 -8.94 18.15 3.51
C LYS A 315 -7.90 18.58 4.56
N GLY A 316 -7.90 17.98 5.75
CA GLY A 316 -6.99 18.33 6.84
C GLY A 316 -5.64 17.61 6.78
N GLU A 317 -5.63 16.32 6.40
CA GLU A 317 -4.50 15.44 6.73
C GLU A 317 -3.84 14.76 5.53
N LEU A 318 -4.47 14.78 4.35
CA LEU A 318 -3.99 14.04 3.18
C LEU A 318 -2.60 14.50 2.74
N LYS A 319 -1.69 13.53 2.62
CA LYS A 319 -0.34 13.72 2.09
C LYS A 319 -0.06 12.71 0.99
N LEU A 320 0.45 13.20 -0.13
CA LEU A 320 0.97 12.36 -1.21
C LEU A 320 2.47 12.17 -1.05
N LYS A 321 2.95 10.93 -1.13
CA LYS A 321 4.38 10.61 -1.10
C LYS A 321 4.74 9.67 -2.24
N ARG A 322 6.00 9.65 -2.66
CA ARG A 322 6.50 8.53 -3.45
C ARG A 322 6.54 7.29 -2.56
N ALA A 323 6.12 6.15 -3.09
CA ALA A 323 6.13 4.89 -2.35
C ALA A 323 7.56 4.50 -1.94
N ASN A 324 8.54 4.69 -2.84
CA ASN A 324 9.97 4.62 -2.51
C ASN A 324 10.66 5.97 -2.84
N PRO A 325 10.98 6.80 -1.83
CA PRO A 325 11.60 8.12 -2.06
C PRO A 325 13.10 8.03 -2.40
N LYS A 326 13.76 6.89 -2.16
CA LYS A 326 15.21 6.73 -2.39
C LYS A 326 15.54 6.49 -3.85
N GLU A 327 14.56 6.02 -4.62
CA GLU A 327 14.75 5.63 -6.00
C GLU A 327 13.98 6.57 -6.94
N ALA A 328 14.72 7.31 -7.77
CA ALA A 328 14.11 8.29 -8.66
C ALA A 328 13.28 7.65 -9.78
N SER A 329 13.54 6.38 -10.12
CA SER A 329 12.77 5.57 -11.09
C SER A 329 11.39 5.18 -10.58
N TYR A 330 11.14 5.24 -9.26
CA TYR A 330 9.87 4.83 -8.68
C TYR A 330 8.76 5.79 -9.08
N ARG A 331 7.74 5.26 -9.75
CA ARG A 331 6.60 5.99 -10.30
C ARG A 331 5.38 5.92 -9.39
N ALA A 332 5.30 4.93 -8.52
CA ALA A 332 4.16 4.77 -7.62
C ALA A 332 4.11 5.83 -6.51
N MET A 333 2.91 6.35 -6.31
CA MET A 333 2.56 7.31 -5.28
C MET A 333 1.76 6.61 -4.19
N ARG A 334 2.11 6.87 -2.93
CA ARG A 334 1.41 6.41 -1.74
C ARG A 334 0.58 7.54 -1.15
N ILE A 335 -0.67 7.23 -0.84
CA ILE A 335 -1.55 8.08 -0.05
C ILE A 335 -1.22 7.85 1.43
N LYS A 336 -1.02 8.94 2.17
CA LYS A 336 -0.92 8.92 3.63
C LYS A 336 -1.98 9.82 4.22
N LEU A 337 -2.73 9.29 5.18
CA LEU A 337 -3.77 9.99 5.91
C LEU A 337 -3.53 9.78 7.42
N ASP A 338 -4.44 9.09 8.08
CA ASP A 338 -4.49 8.85 9.54
C ASP A 338 -4.00 7.45 9.95
N GLY A 339 -3.60 6.60 9.00
CA GLY A 339 -3.21 5.22 9.23
C GLY A 339 -4.36 4.23 9.36
N SER A 340 -5.58 4.58 8.98
CA SER A 340 -6.71 3.63 8.94
C SER A 340 -7.66 3.82 7.76
N HIS A 341 -7.66 4.98 7.11
CA HIS A 341 -8.60 5.33 6.04
C HIS A 341 -7.93 5.69 4.70
N GLU A 342 -6.66 5.34 4.52
CA GLU A 342 -5.93 5.57 3.26
C GLU A 342 -6.64 4.95 2.05
N SER A 343 -7.13 3.72 2.17
CA SER A 343 -7.84 3.04 1.08
C SER A 343 -9.24 3.61 0.86
N SER A 344 -9.90 4.13 1.90
CA SER A 344 -11.23 4.76 1.78
C SER A 344 -11.25 5.95 0.84
N VAL A 345 -10.09 6.56 0.58
CA VAL A 345 -9.92 7.66 -0.37
C VAL A 345 -10.33 7.28 -1.82
N LEU A 346 -10.35 5.98 -2.16
CA LEU A 346 -10.86 5.48 -3.44
C LEU A 346 -12.35 5.85 -3.66
N LEU A 347 -13.11 6.10 -2.59
CA LEU A 347 -14.54 6.47 -2.64
C LEU A 347 -14.78 7.96 -3.01
N LEU A 348 -13.73 8.79 -3.09
CA LEU A 348 -13.86 10.22 -3.33
C LEU A 348 -13.55 10.57 -4.79
N ASP A 349 -14.56 10.53 -5.65
CA ASP A 349 -14.42 10.84 -7.08
C ASP A 349 -13.74 12.19 -7.35
N ASP A 350 -14.17 13.24 -6.66
CA ASP A 350 -13.59 14.58 -6.82
C ASP A 350 -12.07 14.61 -6.57
N LEU A 351 -11.57 13.74 -5.70
CA LEU A 351 -10.14 13.69 -5.43
C LEU A 351 -9.38 13.12 -6.62
N TRP A 352 -9.89 12.07 -7.25
CA TRP A 352 -9.27 11.44 -8.41
C TRP A 352 -9.45 12.29 -9.68
N ASP A 353 -10.64 12.86 -9.87
CA ASP A 353 -11.00 13.65 -11.05
C ASP A 353 -10.34 15.04 -11.06
N LYS A 354 -10.05 15.61 -9.88
CA LYS A 354 -9.50 16.97 -9.77
C LYS A 354 -8.11 16.98 -9.14
N THR A 355 -7.99 16.56 -7.89
CA THR A 355 -6.76 16.73 -7.10
C THR A 355 -5.61 15.86 -7.62
N PHE A 356 -5.88 14.61 -7.96
CA PHE A 356 -4.89 13.64 -8.43
C PHE A 356 -4.79 13.54 -9.94
N LYS A 357 -5.62 14.28 -10.69
CA LYS A 357 -5.60 14.26 -12.17
C LYS A 357 -4.22 14.61 -12.74
N LYS A 358 -3.48 15.52 -12.10
CA LYS A 358 -2.09 15.86 -12.50
C LYS A 358 -1.09 14.72 -12.31
N HIS A 359 -1.38 13.77 -11.41
CA HIS A 359 -0.55 12.60 -11.14
C HIS A 359 -0.98 11.38 -11.94
N THR A 360 -2.22 11.38 -12.44
CA THR A 360 -2.85 10.27 -13.17
C THR A 360 -3.57 10.76 -14.44
N PRO A 361 -2.89 11.54 -15.32
CA PRO A 361 -3.53 12.12 -16.50
C PRO A 361 -4.17 11.07 -17.43
N ASN A 362 -3.58 9.88 -17.52
CA ASN A 362 -3.99 8.80 -18.43
C ASN A 362 -4.91 7.77 -17.78
N GLY A 363 -5.38 8.03 -16.56
CA GLY A 363 -6.12 7.06 -15.75
C GLY A 363 -5.27 6.54 -14.59
N VAL A 364 -5.91 5.81 -13.68
CA VAL A 364 -5.29 5.36 -12.44
C VAL A 364 -5.42 3.86 -12.27
N VAL A 365 -4.29 3.26 -11.90
CA VAL A 365 -4.20 1.90 -11.39
C VAL A 365 -3.75 1.98 -9.94
N ALA A 366 -4.46 1.30 -9.04
CA ALA A 366 -4.20 1.33 -7.62
C ALA A 366 -4.11 -0.08 -7.03
N VAL A 367 -3.41 -0.19 -5.90
CA VAL A 367 -3.41 -1.35 -5.02
C VAL A 367 -3.74 -0.89 -3.61
N MET A 368 -4.49 -1.72 -2.90
CA MET A 368 -4.83 -1.52 -1.50
C MET A 368 -4.48 -2.80 -0.72
N PRO A 369 -3.19 -3.00 -0.39
CA PRO A 369 -2.77 -4.21 0.29
C PRO A 369 -3.44 -4.37 1.65
N SER A 370 -3.79 -3.25 2.30
CA SER A 370 -4.53 -3.22 3.55
C SER A 370 -5.44 -2.00 3.61
N ARG A 371 -6.20 -1.87 4.72
CA ARG A 371 -7.11 -0.74 4.95
C ARG A 371 -6.40 0.62 5.00
N ASP A 372 -5.16 0.60 5.50
CA ASP A 372 -4.32 1.72 5.89
C ASP A 372 -3.23 2.03 4.84
N GLU A 373 -3.29 1.36 3.69
CA GLU A 373 -2.36 1.60 2.60
C GLU A 373 -3.07 1.66 1.26
N CYS A 374 -2.92 2.79 0.56
CA CYS A 374 -3.31 2.93 -0.83
C CYS A 374 -2.14 3.46 -1.64
N THR A 375 -1.73 2.70 -2.65
CA THR A 375 -0.65 3.07 -3.57
C THR A 375 -1.19 3.03 -5.00
N PHE A 376 -0.83 4.01 -5.81
CA PHE A 376 -1.32 4.11 -7.18
C PHE A 376 -0.24 4.60 -8.15
N ILE A 377 -0.48 4.34 -9.43
CA ILE A 377 0.31 4.82 -10.56
C ILE A 377 -0.63 5.42 -11.62
N ASP A 378 -0.06 6.28 -12.47
CA ASP A 378 -0.70 6.62 -13.74
C ASP A 378 -0.73 5.38 -14.66
N LEU A 379 -1.80 5.20 -15.42
CA LEU A 379 -1.96 4.05 -16.31
C LEU A 379 -0.80 3.92 -17.32
N SER A 380 -0.24 5.04 -17.83
CA SER A 380 0.89 5.00 -18.77
C SER A 380 2.21 4.55 -18.13
N ALA A 381 2.27 4.47 -16.80
CA ALA A 381 3.44 3.98 -16.06
C ALA A 381 3.45 2.45 -15.92
N LEU A 382 2.34 1.77 -16.22
CA LEU A 382 2.18 0.33 -16.05
C LEU A 382 3.31 -0.46 -16.73
N THR A 383 3.60 -0.16 -18.00
CA THR A 383 4.66 -0.80 -18.83
C THR A 383 6.06 -0.18 -18.66
N LYS A 384 6.18 0.82 -17.77
CA LYS A 384 7.42 1.58 -17.51
C LYS A 384 7.99 1.29 -16.12
N GLY A 385 7.71 0.10 -15.59
CA GLY A 385 8.12 -0.34 -14.24
C GLY A 385 7.09 -0.06 -13.15
N GLY A 386 6.01 0.67 -13.42
CA GLY A 386 5.00 0.99 -12.41
C GLY A 386 4.33 -0.24 -11.80
N LEU A 387 4.15 -1.32 -12.58
CA LEU A 387 3.64 -2.58 -12.04
C LEU A 387 4.58 -3.21 -11.00
N ALA A 388 5.90 -3.12 -11.22
CA ALA A 388 6.89 -3.59 -10.26
C ALA A 388 6.85 -2.76 -8.97
N ASP A 389 6.67 -1.43 -9.11
CA ASP A 389 6.54 -0.52 -7.98
C ASP A 389 5.31 -0.83 -7.10
N LEU A 390 4.17 -1.16 -7.74
CA LEU A 390 2.96 -1.58 -7.03
C LEU A 390 3.19 -2.91 -6.30
N ARG A 391 3.82 -3.89 -6.96
CA ARG A 391 4.17 -5.18 -6.34
C ARG A 391 5.07 -5.00 -5.12
N GLU A 392 6.11 -4.18 -5.21
CA GLU A 392 7.00 -3.91 -4.07
C GLU A 392 6.26 -3.20 -2.92
N ALA A 393 5.35 -2.27 -3.22
CA ALA A 393 4.52 -1.64 -2.18
C ALA A 393 3.69 -2.68 -1.42
N MET A 394 3.13 -3.66 -2.11
CA MET A 394 2.36 -4.73 -1.48
C MET A 394 3.23 -5.72 -0.70
N LEU A 395 4.39 -6.08 -1.22
CA LEU A 395 5.38 -6.89 -0.49
C LEU A 395 5.84 -6.17 0.79
N GLN A 396 5.98 -4.85 0.74
CA GLN A 396 6.31 -4.05 1.92
C GLN A 396 5.16 -4.10 2.94
N ALA A 397 3.93 -3.86 2.50
CA ALA A 397 2.74 -3.97 3.35
C ALA A 397 2.63 -5.36 3.99
N LYS A 398 2.86 -6.42 3.22
CA LYS A 398 2.85 -7.82 3.70
C LYS A 398 3.86 -8.06 4.82
N ARG A 399 5.07 -7.52 4.68
CA ARG A 399 6.12 -7.62 5.71
C ARG A 399 5.75 -6.89 7.01
N LEU A 400 4.98 -5.81 6.92
CA LEU A 400 4.63 -4.99 8.07
C LEU A 400 3.35 -5.47 8.77
N ASN A 401 2.35 -5.86 7.98
CA ASN A 401 0.98 -6.08 8.43
C ASN A 401 0.56 -7.56 8.39
N GLY A 402 1.35 -8.45 7.80
CA GLY A 402 1.03 -9.86 7.65
C GLY A 402 0.27 -10.11 6.35
N GLU A 403 -0.97 -10.58 6.43
CA GLU A 403 -1.78 -10.83 5.22
C GLU A 403 -2.18 -9.53 4.53
N VAL A 404 -2.09 -9.53 3.20
CA VAL A 404 -2.46 -8.40 2.34
C VAL A 404 -3.36 -8.88 1.22
N VAL A 405 -4.18 -7.98 0.70
CA VAL A 405 -5.01 -8.30 -0.46
C VAL A 405 -4.27 -8.03 -1.75
N ASN A 406 -4.20 -9.05 -2.60
CA ASN A 406 -3.40 -9.07 -3.81
C ASN A 406 -4.09 -8.44 -5.04
N ALA A 407 -5.05 -7.54 -4.84
CA ALA A 407 -5.88 -6.98 -5.90
C ALA A 407 -5.28 -5.72 -6.55
N ILE A 408 -5.29 -5.68 -7.89
CA ILE A 408 -5.07 -4.47 -8.69
C ILE A 408 -6.44 -3.91 -9.07
N LEU A 409 -6.62 -2.62 -8.79
CA LEU A 409 -7.81 -1.87 -9.17
C LEU A 409 -7.50 -0.92 -10.33
N HIS A 410 -8.41 -0.86 -11.29
CA HIS A 410 -8.40 0.13 -12.36
C HIS A 410 -9.65 1.00 -12.28
N ARG A 411 -9.48 2.33 -12.30
CA ARG A 411 -10.62 3.24 -12.28
C ARG A 411 -11.18 3.45 -13.68
N GLN A 412 -12.43 3.09 -13.87
CA GLN A 412 -13.19 3.25 -15.11
C GLN A 412 -14.32 4.27 -14.88
N GLY A 413 -14.09 5.52 -15.31
CA GLY A 413 -14.98 6.63 -14.97
C GLY A 413 -14.97 6.90 -13.47
N ARG A 414 -16.13 6.70 -12.81
CA ARG A 414 -16.32 6.86 -11.36
C ARG A 414 -16.34 5.55 -10.57
N HIS A 415 -16.00 4.45 -11.22
CA HIS A 415 -16.07 3.12 -10.61
C HIS A 415 -14.70 2.46 -10.61
N TRP A 416 -14.46 1.56 -9.66
CA TRP A 416 -13.22 0.80 -9.55
C TRP A 416 -13.47 -0.66 -9.93
N ALA A 417 -12.85 -1.11 -11.01
CA ALA A 417 -12.91 -2.49 -11.46
C ALA A 417 -11.69 -3.27 -10.98
N LEU A 418 -11.88 -4.56 -10.68
CA LEU A 418 -10.79 -5.48 -10.45
C LEU A 418 -10.10 -5.74 -11.81
N ALA A 419 -8.84 -5.35 -11.92
CA ALA A 419 -8.06 -5.48 -13.16
C ALA A 419 -7.17 -6.72 -13.17
N GLY A 420 -7.00 -7.38 -12.02
CA GLY A 420 -6.21 -8.59 -11.86
C GLY A 420 -5.63 -8.70 -10.46
N GLU A 421 -4.76 -9.69 -10.30
CA GLU A 421 -4.05 -9.93 -9.06
C GLU A 421 -2.54 -9.87 -9.29
N LEU A 422 -1.79 -9.45 -8.26
CA LEU A 422 -0.33 -9.45 -8.29
C LEU A 422 0.21 -10.78 -7.78
N ASP A 423 0.55 -11.67 -8.72
CA ASP A 423 1.22 -12.93 -8.41
C ASP A 423 2.52 -12.71 -7.61
N GLY A 424 2.77 -13.60 -6.66
CA GLY A 424 4.02 -13.71 -5.91
C GLY A 424 4.18 -12.71 -4.76
N VAL A 425 3.09 -12.04 -4.35
CA VAL A 425 3.02 -11.26 -3.10
C VAL A 425 2.62 -12.16 -1.96
#